data_AF-A0A3M1T0E3-F1
#
_entry.id   AF-A0A3M1T0E3-F1
#
_cell.length_a   1.000
_cell.length_b   1.000
_cell.length_c   1.000
_cell.angle_alpha   90.00
_cell.angle_beta   90.00
_cell.angle_gamma   90.00
#
_symmetry.space_group_name_H-M   'P 1'
#
loop_
_entity.id
_entity.type
_entity.pdbx_description
1 polymer ?
#
loop_
_entity_poly.entity_id
_entity_poly.type
_entity_poly.pdbx_seq_one_letter_code
_entity_poly.pdbx_strand_id
1 'polypeptide(L)'
;MARARSFVLLALVLPLVACHRVHYVALEEAPLYAGPEGELRIATLPRFHHEPLAGRPRVVGDRLALPFEGQRGWVPRRAVRLVEALHPRWDGGEDEGRAVGHALRDAQVRAYGGDWDPVLREAVRRGQVRVGMTRRQVEVAWGWPLTVEPLSGGGGERWLYRSRREEILRGDVRDPTLGWGWSPGTGPFVPGPCGEPLPSLRPWAWSRPWAWDGLRAGWVELRLEVVEERAVVFGPDGRVRDLRVRRLLDDA
;
A
#
# COMPACT_ATOMS: atom_id res chain seq x y z
N MET A 1 8.14 58.81 6.99
CA MET A 1 7.29 57.95 6.15
C MET A 1 7.78 56.52 6.26
N ALA A 2 7.16 55.74 7.14
CA ALA A 2 7.55 54.36 7.41
C ALA A 2 6.30 53.53 7.69
N ARG A 3 6.38 52.23 7.37
CA ARG A 3 5.46 51.12 7.71
C ARG A 3 4.40 50.78 6.65
N ALA A 4 4.81 49.91 5.72
CA ALA A 4 3.91 48.99 5.03
C ALA A 4 4.70 47.77 4.49
N ARG A 5 5.33 46.98 5.38
CA ARG A 5 6.00 45.71 5.01
C ARG A 5 5.95 44.69 6.16
N SER A 6 4.77 44.18 6.50
CA SER A 6 4.68 43.05 7.46
C SER A 6 3.51 42.08 7.25
N PHE A 7 2.71 42.18 6.17
CA PHE A 7 1.51 41.33 6.02
C PHE A 7 1.62 40.15 5.05
N VAL A 8 2.75 39.95 4.37
CA VAL A 8 2.87 38.89 3.34
C VAL A 8 3.44 37.56 3.88
N LEU A 9 4.03 37.54 5.08
CA LEU A 9 4.68 36.33 5.61
C LEU A 9 3.75 35.35 6.35
N LEU A 10 2.51 35.72 6.67
CA LEU A 10 1.59 34.87 7.45
C LEU A 10 0.67 34.00 6.57
N ALA A 11 0.57 34.27 5.26
CA ALA A 11 -0.31 33.54 4.34
C ALA A 11 0.34 32.28 3.72
N LEU A 12 1.62 32.03 3.98
CA LEU A 12 2.38 30.90 3.42
C LEU A 12 2.62 29.74 4.40
N VAL A 13 2.05 29.79 5.61
CA VAL A 13 2.24 28.76 6.67
C VAL A 13 0.99 27.88 6.88
N LEU A 14 -0.14 28.16 6.21
CA LEU A 14 -1.33 27.31 6.23
C LEU A 14 -1.71 26.90 4.80
N PRO A 15 -1.71 25.61 4.42
CA PRO A 15 -2.04 24.46 5.26
C PRO A 15 -1.01 23.32 5.13
N LEU A 16 -0.02 23.29 6.02
CA LEU A 16 0.63 22.04 6.43
C LEU A 16 -0.20 21.32 7.50
N VAL A 17 -1.52 21.54 7.52
CA VAL A 17 -2.44 20.67 8.26
C VAL A 17 -2.47 19.38 7.47
N ALA A 18 -1.50 18.51 7.76
CA ALA A 18 -1.51 17.13 7.33
C ALA A 18 -2.90 16.58 7.67
N CYS A 19 -3.74 16.39 6.65
CA CYS A 19 -5.02 15.72 6.81
C CYS A 19 -4.72 14.26 7.15
N HIS A 20 -4.45 13.99 8.43
CA HIS A 20 -4.33 12.64 8.96
C HIS A 20 -5.64 11.92 8.65
N ARG A 21 -5.57 10.91 7.78
CA ARG A 21 -6.70 10.03 7.52
C ARG A 21 -6.54 8.84 8.47
N VAL A 22 -7.49 8.74 9.38
CA VAL A 22 -7.60 7.55 10.23
C VAL A 22 -8.39 6.53 9.44
N HIS A 23 -7.90 5.31 9.32
CA HIS A 23 -8.64 4.19 8.75
C HIS A 23 -9.09 3.29 9.89
N TYR A 24 -10.22 2.63 9.72
CA TYR A 24 -10.56 1.50 10.58
C TYR A 24 -10.44 0.21 9.77
N VAL A 25 -10.12 -0.87 10.48
CA VAL A 25 -10.05 -2.21 9.90
C VAL A 25 -10.74 -3.20 10.82
N ALA A 26 -11.75 -3.90 10.32
CA ALA A 26 -12.42 -4.98 11.03
C ALA A 26 -11.48 -6.20 11.14
N LEU A 27 -11.17 -6.64 12.36
CA LEU A 27 -10.26 -7.77 12.59
C LEU A 27 -10.96 -9.13 12.42
N GLU A 28 -12.26 -9.12 12.64
CA GLU A 28 -13.20 -10.23 12.56
C GLU A 28 -14.53 -9.73 12.00
N GLU A 29 -15.47 -10.63 11.74
CA GLU A 29 -16.85 -10.23 11.43
C GLU A 29 -17.46 -9.57 12.66
N ALA A 30 -17.94 -8.33 12.53
CA ALA A 30 -18.33 -7.52 13.68
C ALA A 30 -19.72 -6.91 13.50
N PRO A 31 -20.63 -7.05 14.47
CA PRO A 31 -21.93 -6.40 14.41
C PRO A 31 -21.79 -4.87 14.56
N LEU A 32 -22.49 -4.14 13.69
CA LEU A 32 -22.65 -2.69 13.75
C LEU A 32 -24.01 -2.37 14.36
N TYR A 33 -24.04 -1.54 15.40
CA TYR A 33 -25.25 -1.21 16.16
C TYR A 33 -25.71 0.23 15.95
N ALA A 34 -27.01 0.49 16.06
CA ALA A 34 -27.58 1.84 15.97
C ALA A 34 -27.11 2.77 17.11
N GLY A 35 -26.94 2.22 18.31
CA GLY A 35 -26.58 2.95 19.52
C GLY A 35 -25.35 2.38 20.24
N PRO A 36 -24.71 3.17 21.12
CA PRO A 36 -23.52 2.76 21.86
C PRO A 36 -23.79 1.64 22.88
N GLU A 37 -25.04 1.44 23.30
CA GLU A 37 -25.40 0.35 24.22
C GLU A 37 -25.63 -1.00 23.49
N GLY A 38 -25.65 -1.00 22.15
CA GLY A 38 -25.85 -2.22 21.35
C GLY A 38 -27.31 -2.64 21.18
N GLU A 39 -28.24 -1.70 21.26
CA GLU A 39 -29.69 -1.92 21.27
C GLU A 39 -30.23 -2.63 20.01
N LEU A 40 -29.76 -2.24 18.83
CA LEU A 40 -30.22 -2.75 17.54
C LEU A 40 -29.03 -2.96 16.59
N ARG A 41 -28.85 -4.17 16.08
CA ARG A 41 -27.88 -4.45 15.02
C ARG A 41 -28.43 -3.95 13.68
N ILE A 42 -27.72 -3.05 13.03
CA ILE A 42 -28.11 -2.43 11.76
C ILE A 42 -27.34 -2.98 10.57
N ALA A 43 -26.12 -3.47 10.79
CA ALA A 43 -25.30 -4.11 9.75
C ALA A 43 -24.29 -5.09 10.38
N THR A 44 -23.55 -5.78 9.53
CA THR A 44 -22.41 -6.62 9.93
C THR A 44 -21.21 -6.22 9.09
N LEU A 45 -20.14 -5.76 9.75
CA LEU A 45 -18.86 -5.47 9.13
C LEU A 45 -18.21 -6.78 8.68
N PRO A 46 -17.93 -6.97 7.38
CA PRO A 46 -17.18 -8.11 6.91
C PRO A 46 -15.79 -8.13 7.55
N ARG A 47 -15.28 -9.34 7.79
CA ARG A 47 -13.90 -9.51 8.27
C ARG A 47 -12.92 -8.84 7.29
N PHE A 48 -11.98 -8.07 7.83
CA PHE A 48 -10.99 -7.27 7.09
C PHE A 48 -11.55 -6.15 6.23
N HIS A 49 -12.83 -5.80 6.41
CA HIS A 49 -13.36 -4.57 5.88
C HIS A 49 -12.53 -3.38 6.40
N HIS A 50 -12.18 -2.47 5.50
CA HIS A 50 -11.45 -1.26 5.83
C HIS A 50 -12.04 -0.07 5.07
N GLU A 51 -12.12 1.07 5.76
CA GLU A 51 -12.66 2.30 5.17
C GLU A 51 -11.99 3.52 5.85
N PRO A 52 -11.73 4.61 5.11
CA PRO A 52 -11.27 5.86 5.69
C PRO A 52 -12.32 6.48 6.62
N LEU A 53 -11.85 7.07 7.71
CA LEU A 53 -12.65 7.90 8.62
C LEU A 53 -12.45 9.37 8.31
N ALA A 54 -13.57 10.07 8.19
CA ALA A 54 -13.61 11.52 8.20
C ALA A 54 -13.33 12.05 9.62
N GLY A 55 -12.05 12.08 10.00
CA GLY A 55 -11.59 12.61 11.28
C GLY A 55 -11.45 11.56 12.39
N ARG A 56 -11.33 12.04 13.63
CA ARG A 56 -11.17 11.18 14.81
C ARG A 56 -12.50 10.49 15.14
N PRO A 57 -12.53 9.16 15.26
CA PRO A 57 -13.76 8.45 15.59
C PRO A 57 -14.20 8.75 17.02
N ARG A 58 -15.52 8.81 17.23
CA ARG A 58 -16.12 8.98 18.56
C ARG A 58 -16.09 7.65 19.30
N VAL A 59 -15.65 7.68 20.56
CA VAL A 59 -15.60 6.51 21.46
C VAL A 59 -16.58 6.73 22.62
N VAL A 60 -17.40 5.73 22.92
CA VAL A 60 -18.25 5.70 24.12
C VAL A 60 -18.11 4.31 24.74
N GLY A 61 -17.63 4.24 25.98
CA GLY A 61 -17.31 2.97 26.63
C GLY A 61 -16.30 2.14 25.82
N ASP A 62 -16.65 0.88 25.56
CA ASP A 62 -15.88 -0.04 24.74
C ASP A 62 -16.28 -0.03 23.26
N ARG A 63 -17.06 0.96 22.81
CA ARG A 63 -17.56 1.07 21.44
C ARG A 63 -17.00 2.25 20.67
N LEU A 64 -16.94 2.05 19.36
CA LEU A 64 -16.41 3.00 18.39
C LEU A 64 -17.47 3.33 17.35
N ALA A 65 -17.73 4.62 17.13
CA ALA A 65 -18.63 5.07 16.07
C ALA A 65 -17.90 5.08 14.72
N LEU A 66 -18.46 4.38 13.73
CA LEU A 66 -17.88 4.23 12.40
C LEU A 66 -18.97 4.39 11.30
N PRO A 67 -18.60 4.91 10.11
CA PRO A 67 -19.41 4.77 8.90
C PRO A 67 -19.28 3.35 8.34
N PHE A 68 -20.34 2.84 7.72
CA PHE A 68 -20.33 1.61 6.92
C PHE A 68 -21.54 1.63 5.97
N GLU A 69 -21.31 1.47 4.66
CA GLU A 69 -22.37 1.45 3.63
C GLU A 69 -23.34 2.64 3.70
N GLY A 70 -22.81 3.84 3.98
CA GLY A 70 -23.60 5.07 4.11
C GLY A 70 -24.37 5.21 5.44
N GLN A 71 -24.32 4.21 6.32
CA GLN A 71 -24.87 4.27 7.67
C GLN A 71 -23.78 4.63 8.67
N ARG A 72 -24.16 5.19 9.82
CA ARG A 72 -23.25 5.39 10.95
C ARG A 72 -23.75 4.56 12.12
N GLY A 73 -22.87 3.71 12.66
CA GLY A 73 -23.20 2.86 13.79
C GLY A 73 -22.03 2.68 14.75
N TRP A 74 -22.22 1.79 15.72
CA TRP A 74 -21.30 1.54 16.82
C TRP A 74 -20.82 0.10 16.76
N VAL A 75 -19.51 -0.12 16.79
CA VAL A 75 -18.89 -1.45 16.81
C VAL A 75 -18.11 -1.65 18.11
N PRO A 76 -18.00 -2.88 18.65
CA PRO A 76 -17.06 -3.15 19.72
C PRO A 76 -15.63 -2.77 19.32
N ARG A 77 -14.95 -1.97 20.14
CA ARG A 77 -13.59 -1.47 19.86
C ARG A 77 -12.58 -2.60 19.68
N ARG A 78 -12.76 -3.73 20.36
CA ARG A 78 -11.89 -4.90 20.20
C ARG A 78 -11.96 -5.55 18.81
N ALA A 79 -13.08 -5.36 18.11
CA ALA A 79 -13.31 -5.96 16.79
C ALA A 79 -12.73 -5.12 15.65
N VAL A 80 -12.24 -3.90 15.95
CA VAL A 80 -11.71 -2.96 14.96
C VAL A 80 -10.36 -2.39 15.38
N ARG A 81 -9.44 -2.23 14.44
CA ARG A 81 -8.18 -1.54 14.65
C ARG A 81 -8.21 -0.20 13.91
N LEU A 82 -7.83 0.87 14.61
CA LEU A 82 -7.58 2.16 14.01
C LEU A 82 -6.14 2.23 13.52
N VAL A 83 -5.97 2.73 12.30
CA VAL A 83 -4.68 2.91 11.64
C VAL A 83 -4.59 4.36 11.22
N GLU A 84 -3.60 5.09 11.72
CA GLU A 84 -3.31 6.43 11.25
C GLU A 84 -2.40 6.32 10.03
N ALA A 85 -2.87 6.77 8.87
CA ALA A 85 -2.07 6.88 7.66
C ALA A 85 -1.80 8.35 7.36
N LEU A 86 -0.61 8.63 6.81
CA LEU A 86 -0.32 9.94 6.23
C LEU A 86 -1.17 10.11 4.96
N HIS A 87 -1.36 11.37 4.55
CA HIS A 87 -2.25 11.70 3.46
C HIS A 87 -1.74 11.10 2.12
N PRO A 88 -2.56 10.40 1.32
CA PRO A 88 -2.15 9.70 0.08
C PRO A 88 -1.34 10.54 -0.91
N ARG A 89 -1.58 11.86 -0.90
CA ARG A 89 -0.91 12.83 -1.78
C ARG A 89 0.53 13.14 -1.38
N TRP A 90 0.90 12.90 -0.12
CA TRP A 90 2.23 13.18 0.41
C TRP A 90 3.10 11.92 0.51
N ASP A 91 2.50 10.73 0.49
CA ASP A 91 3.19 9.44 0.57
C ASP A 91 2.92 8.46 -0.61
N GLY A 92 2.11 8.87 -1.60
CA GLY A 92 1.77 8.06 -2.76
C GLY A 92 0.79 6.90 -2.49
N GLY A 93 0.16 6.84 -1.30
CA GLY A 93 -0.75 5.74 -0.92
C GLY A 93 -0.03 4.41 -0.61
N GLU A 94 1.28 4.31 -0.83
CA GLU A 94 2.06 3.11 -0.57
C GLU A 94 2.24 2.87 0.94
N ASP A 95 2.42 3.95 1.73
CA ASP A 95 2.51 3.86 3.19
C ASP A 95 1.15 3.55 3.83
N GLU A 96 0.03 4.00 3.27
CA GLU A 96 -1.32 3.60 3.71
C GLU A 96 -1.51 2.09 3.57
N GLY A 97 -1.23 1.53 2.39
CA GLY A 97 -1.32 0.08 2.15
C GLY A 97 -0.34 -0.73 3.02
N ARG A 98 0.89 -0.24 3.21
CA ARG A 98 1.87 -0.89 4.08
C ARG A 98 1.49 -0.83 5.56
N ALA A 99 1.03 0.32 6.06
CA ALA A 99 0.65 0.52 7.46
C ALA A 99 -0.61 -0.28 7.81
N VAL A 100 -1.65 -0.22 6.96
CA VAL A 100 -2.86 -1.02 7.12
C VAL A 100 -2.53 -2.52 7.03
N GLY A 101 -1.73 -2.92 6.04
CA GLY A 101 -1.28 -4.31 5.91
C GLY A 101 -0.48 -4.79 7.12
N HIS A 102 0.45 -3.99 7.64
CA HIS A 102 1.24 -4.33 8.82
C HIS A 102 0.36 -4.43 10.06
N ALA A 103 -0.56 -3.49 10.24
CA ALA A 103 -1.48 -3.48 11.36
C ALA A 103 -2.42 -4.71 11.35
N LEU A 104 -2.90 -5.12 10.18
CA LEU A 104 -3.67 -6.34 9.99
C LEU A 104 -2.85 -7.58 10.35
N ARG A 105 -1.64 -7.68 9.82
CA ARG A 105 -0.73 -8.80 10.09
C ARG A 105 -0.41 -8.95 11.56
N ASP A 106 -0.03 -7.86 12.22
CA ASP A 106 0.23 -7.85 13.65
C ASP A 106 -0.97 -8.32 14.47
N ALA A 107 -2.17 -7.88 14.12
CA ALA A 107 -3.39 -8.26 14.82
C ALA A 107 -3.69 -9.75 14.62
N GLN A 108 -3.60 -10.24 13.38
CA GLN A 108 -3.79 -11.66 13.06
C GLN A 108 -2.72 -12.55 13.72
N VAL A 109 -1.46 -12.11 13.74
CA VAL A 109 -0.38 -12.82 14.44
C VAL A 109 -0.62 -12.88 15.94
N ARG A 110 -1.11 -11.80 16.56
CA ARG A 110 -1.48 -11.83 18.00
C ARG A 110 -2.66 -12.75 18.28
N ALA A 111 -3.66 -12.76 17.40
CA ALA A 111 -4.87 -13.57 17.59
C ALA A 111 -4.64 -15.07 17.34
N TYR A 112 -3.80 -15.43 16.36
CA TYR A 112 -3.71 -16.80 15.85
C TYR A 112 -2.30 -17.37 15.83
N GLY A 113 -1.28 -16.56 16.09
CA GLY A 113 0.12 -16.95 15.94
C GLY A 113 0.78 -17.51 17.18
N GLY A 114 0.03 -17.79 18.26
CA GLY A 114 0.57 -18.20 19.55
C GLY A 114 1.45 -19.46 19.47
N ASP A 115 1.07 -20.40 18.61
CA ASP A 115 1.72 -21.69 18.35
C ASP A 115 2.68 -21.66 17.15
N TRP A 116 2.80 -20.53 16.44
CA TRP A 116 3.67 -20.45 15.26
C TRP A 116 5.14 -20.38 15.68
N ASP A 117 6.00 -21.03 14.90
CA ASP A 117 7.44 -20.85 14.99
C ASP A 117 7.81 -19.35 15.03
N PRO A 118 8.67 -18.89 15.96
CA PRO A 118 8.99 -17.47 16.12
C PRO A 118 9.56 -16.81 14.86
N VAL A 119 10.34 -17.55 14.07
CA VAL A 119 10.93 -17.04 12.82
C VAL A 119 9.85 -16.84 11.78
N LEU A 120 8.93 -17.79 11.63
CA LEU A 120 7.80 -17.65 10.71
C LEU A 120 6.83 -16.56 11.16
N ARG A 121 6.59 -16.44 12.47
CA ARG A 121 5.75 -15.39 13.06
C ARG A 121 6.25 -13.99 12.74
N GLU A 122 7.56 -13.78 12.89
CA GLU A 122 8.18 -12.49 12.58
C GLU A 122 8.20 -12.22 11.07
N ALA A 123 8.44 -13.25 10.25
CA ALA A 123 8.34 -13.13 8.79
C ALA A 123 6.93 -12.69 8.36
N VAL A 124 5.88 -13.30 8.95
CA VAL A 124 4.49 -12.91 8.67
C VAL A 124 4.22 -11.47 9.10
N ARG A 125 4.68 -11.00 10.27
CA ARG A 125 4.52 -9.59 10.67
C ARG A 125 5.09 -8.63 9.63
N ARG A 126 6.29 -8.96 9.13
CA ARG A 126 7.00 -8.20 8.09
C ARG A 126 6.40 -8.35 6.69
N GLY A 127 5.32 -9.11 6.52
CA GLY A 127 4.72 -9.39 5.21
C GLY A 127 5.65 -10.19 4.29
N GLN A 128 6.46 -11.09 4.86
CA GLN A 128 7.36 -11.98 4.13
C GLN A 128 6.78 -13.39 4.11
N VAL A 129 6.82 -14.04 2.95
CA VAL A 129 6.52 -15.47 2.82
C VAL A 129 7.83 -16.26 2.84
N ARG A 130 7.84 -17.39 3.55
CA ARG A 130 9.01 -18.28 3.65
C ARG A 130 8.62 -19.74 3.44
N VAL A 131 9.60 -20.54 3.01
CA VAL A 131 9.46 -22.01 2.92
C VAL A 131 9.03 -22.56 4.29
N GLY A 132 8.13 -23.54 4.26
CA GLY A 132 7.56 -24.15 5.46
C GLY A 132 6.33 -23.44 6.03
N MET A 133 5.99 -22.23 5.57
CA MET A 133 4.76 -21.56 5.98
C MET A 133 3.51 -22.33 5.52
N THR A 134 2.44 -22.28 6.30
CA THR A 134 1.13 -22.82 5.92
C THR A 134 0.34 -21.84 5.06
N ARG A 135 -0.70 -22.30 4.36
CA ARG A 135 -1.64 -21.45 3.62
C ARG A 135 -2.12 -20.25 4.43
N ARG A 136 -2.59 -20.50 5.64
CA ARG A 136 -3.06 -19.45 6.56
C ARG A 136 -1.99 -18.42 6.89
N GLN A 137 -0.74 -18.84 7.09
CA GLN A 137 0.36 -17.91 7.35
C GLN A 137 0.66 -17.04 6.13
N VAL A 138 0.55 -17.60 4.91
CA VAL A 138 0.70 -16.88 3.66
C VAL A 138 -0.46 -15.91 3.42
N GLU A 139 -1.71 -16.32 3.67
CA GLU A 139 -2.89 -15.44 3.62
C GLU A 139 -2.75 -14.26 4.58
N VAL A 140 -2.24 -14.49 5.78
CA VAL A 140 -1.97 -13.42 6.75
C VAL A 140 -0.87 -12.51 6.18
N ALA A 141 0.23 -13.07 5.69
CA ALA A 141 1.37 -12.28 5.19
C ALA A 141 1.02 -11.43 3.96
N TRP A 142 0.37 -12.01 2.94
CA TRP A 142 0.20 -11.42 1.61
C TRP A 142 -1.26 -11.23 1.20
N GLY A 143 -2.23 -11.67 1.99
CA GLY A 143 -3.63 -11.68 1.62
C GLY A 143 -4.00 -12.86 0.73
N TRP A 144 -5.20 -12.79 0.16
CA TRP A 144 -5.72 -13.81 -0.75
C TRP A 144 -5.05 -13.71 -2.13
N PRO A 145 -4.72 -14.86 -2.76
CA PRO A 145 -4.19 -14.85 -4.11
C PRO A 145 -5.25 -14.41 -5.12
N LEU A 146 -4.78 -13.95 -6.27
CA LEU A 146 -5.63 -13.68 -7.44
C LEU A 146 -6.16 -14.98 -8.02
N THR A 147 -5.29 -16.01 -8.10
CA THR A 147 -5.62 -17.30 -8.69
C THR A 147 -4.98 -18.43 -7.87
N VAL A 148 -5.70 -19.54 -7.74
CA VAL A 148 -5.20 -20.79 -7.16
C VAL A 148 -5.23 -21.87 -8.24
N GLU A 149 -4.08 -22.45 -8.54
CA GLU A 149 -3.89 -23.47 -9.57
C GLU A 149 -3.47 -24.80 -8.93
N PRO A 150 -4.22 -25.90 -9.08
CA PRO A 150 -3.76 -27.20 -8.60
C PRO A 150 -2.53 -27.68 -9.38
N LEU A 151 -1.56 -28.27 -8.70
CA LEU A 151 -0.38 -28.84 -9.36
C LEU A 151 -0.65 -30.28 -9.81
N SER A 152 -0.33 -30.58 -11.06
CA SER A 152 -0.40 -31.93 -11.61
C SER A 152 0.67 -32.84 -11.02
N GLY A 153 0.30 -34.08 -10.67
CA GLY A 153 1.26 -35.16 -10.42
C GLY A 153 1.80 -35.32 -8.99
N GLY A 154 1.23 -34.69 -7.97
CA GLY A 154 1.73 -34.92 -6.60
C GLY A 154 0.89 -34.42 -5.44
N GLY A 155 -0.17 -33.64 -5.70
CA GLY A 155 -0.90 -32.92 -4.66
C GLY A 155 -0.20 -31.60 -4.31
N GLY A 156 -0.99 -30.59 -3.97
CA GLY A 156 -0.51 -29.22 -3.78
C GLY A 156 -1.09 -28.25 -4.79
N GLU A 157 -0.68 -27.00 -4.69
CA GLU A 157 -1.25 -25.90 -5.47
C GLU A 157 -0.26 -24.74 -5.58
N ARG A 158 -0.49 -23.90 -6.57
CA ARG A 158 0.23 -22.67 -6.83
C ARG A 158 -0.71 -21.50 -6.65
N TRP A 159 -0.31 -20.55 -5.82
CA TRP A 159 -1.02 -19.32 -5.58
C TRP A 159 -0.34 -18.20 -6.33
N LEU A 160 -1.10 -17.49 -7.17
CA LEU A 160 -0.61 -16.39 -7.98
C LEU A 160 -1.10 -15.06 -7.43
N TYR A 161 -0.20 -14.11 -7.33
CA TYR A 161 -0.44 -12.75 -6.86
C TYR A 161 0.03 -11.78 -7.93
N ARG A 162 -0.72 -10.69 -8.09
CA ARG A 162 -0.32 -9.58 -8.94
C ARG A 162 -0.63 -8.28 -8.19
N SER A 163 0.40 -7.50 -7.93
CA SER A 163 0.26 -6.14 -7.41
C SER A 163 0.72 -5.14 -8.46
N ARG A 164 0.00 -4.03 -8.58
CA ARG A 164 0.41 -2.88 -9.38
C ARG A 164 0.68 -1.74 -8.42
N ARG A 165 1.79 -1.05 -8.62
CA ARG A 165 2.11 0.17 -7.88
C ARG A 165 2.72 1.19 -8.81
N GLU A 166 2.40 2.47 -8.60
CA GLU A 166 3.10 3.56 -9.24
C GLU A 166 4.41 3.80 -8.47
N GLU A 167 5.55 3.74 -9.17
CA GLU A 167 6.83 4.14 -8.61
C GLU A 167 7.20 5.51 -9.22
N ILE A 168 7.40 6.49 -8.35
CA ILE A 168 7.75 7.84 -8.75
C ILE A 168 9.25 8.02 -8.56
N LEU A 169 10.00 7.98 -9.66
CA LEU A 169 11.41 8.30 -9.67
C LEU A 169 11.59 9.80 -9.85
N ARG A 170 12.12 10.48 -8.83
CA ARG A 170 12.50 11.89 -8.89
C ARG A 170 14.00 12.00 -8.92
N GLY A 171 14.52 12.73 -9.90
CA GLY A 171 15.96 12.94 -10.08
C GLY A 171 16.27 14.37 -10.49
N ASP A 172 17.43 14.86 -10.05
CA ASP A 172 18.01 16.06 -10.65
C ASP A 172 18.56 15.67 -12.03
N VAL A 173 18.21 16.42 -13.07
CA VAL A 173 18.71 16.17 -14.45
C VAL A 173 20.24 16.29 -14.51
N ARG A 174 20.84 16.98 -13.53
CA ARG A 174 22.28 17.16 -13.39
C ARG A 174 22.94 16.06 -12.57
N ASP A 175 22.19 15.14 -11.98
CA ASP A 175 22.76 14.03 -11.22
C ASP A 175 23.43 13.03 -12.18
N PRO A 176 24.76 12.88 -12.13
CA PRO A 176 25.48 11.97 -13.00
C PRO A 176 25.21 10.49 -12.68
N THR A 177 24.66 10.17 -11.50
CA THR A 177 24.34 8.79 -11.09
C THR A 177 23.08 8.25 -11.79
N LEU A 178 22.24 9.13 -12.33
CA LEU A 178 21.11 8.75 -13.18
C LEU A 178 21.54 8.37 -14.61
N GLY A 179 22.84 8.47 -14.91
CA GLY A 179 23.44 7.85 -16.09
C GLY A 179 22.98 8.42 -17.43
N TRP A 180 22.61 9.69 -17.56
CA TRP A 180 22.14 10.25 -18.84
C TRP A 180 23.07 9.90 -20.02
N GLY A 181 22.63 8.99 -20.88
CA GLY A 181 23.33 8.63 -22.10
C GLY A 181 23.00 9.67 -23.16
N TRP A 182 24.00 10.42 -23.62
CA TRP A 182 23.86 11.31 -24.77
C TRP A 182 24.32 10.57 -26.02
N SER A 183 23.41 10.32 -26.97
CA SER A 183 23.75 9.79 -28.28
C SER A 183 23.60 10.89 -29.34
N PRO A 184 24.63 11.16 -30.18
CA PRO A 184 24.56 12.20 -31.19
C PRO A 184 23.44 11.90 -32.20
N GLY A 185 22.40 12.75 -32.24
CA GLY A 185 21.28 12.64 -33.18
C GLY A 185 19.95 12.19 -32.55
N THR A 186 19.95 11.57 -31.37
CA THR A 186 18.73 10.99 -30.74
C THR A 186 18.30 11.64 -29.42
N GLY A 187 19.00 12.68 -28.95
CA GLY A 187 18.62 13.43 -27.74
C GLY A 187 18.92 12.66 -26.44
N PRO A 188 18.61 13.23 -25.27
CA PRO A 188 18.91 12.61 -23.99
C PRO A 188 18.11 11.32 -23.79
N PHE A 189 18.79 10.30 -23.28
CA PHE A 189 18.23 8.99 -22.97
C PHE A 189 18.54 8.63 -21.49
N VAL A 190 17.59 8.01 -20.78
CA VAL A 190 17.73 7.57 -19.38
C VAL A 190 18.05 6.08 -19.36
N PRO A 191 19.26 5.62 -19.01
CA PRO A 191 19.50 4.20 -18.79
C PRO A 191 18.58 3.69 -17.69
N GLY A 192 17.94 2.56 -17.93
CA GLY A 192 17.20 1.89 -16.89
C GLY A 192 18.14 1.46 -15.74
N PRO A 193 17.59 1.15 -14.56
CA PRO A 193 18.36 0.72 -13.39
C PRO A 193 19.20 -0.56 -13.59
N CYS A 194 19.09 -1.21 -14.75
CA CYS A 194 19.82 -2.43 -15.12
C CYS A 194 20.82 -2.23 -16.27
N GLY A 195 21.09 -0.99 -16.71
CA GLY A 195 21.99 -0.71 -17.84
C GLY A 195 21.40 -1.01 -19.23
N GLU A 196 20.14 -1.46 -19.29
CA GLU A 196 19.40 -1.59 -20.54
C GLU A 196 18.86 -0.23 -20.98
N PRO A 197 18.88 0.06 -22.29
CA PRO A 197 18.29 1.27 -22.79
C PRO A 197 16.75 1.21 -22.64
N LEU A 198 16.13 2.06 -21.82
CA LEU A 198 14.68 2.30 -21.86
C LEU A 198 14.25 2.64 -23.30
N PRO A 199 13.04 2.27 -23.74
CA PRO A 199 12.53 2.74 -25.03
C PRO A 199 12.58 4.26 -25.08
N SER A 200 12.90 4.81 -26.26
CA SER A 200 13.16 6.25 -26.42
C SER A 200 12.03 7.07 -25.79
N LEU A 201 12.34 7.94 -24.82
CA LEU A 201 11.38 8.83 -24.15
C LEU A 201 10.76 9.89 -25.09
N ARG A 202 11.11 9.87 -26.39
CA ARG A 202 10.68 10.84 -27.40
C ARG A 202 9.16 10.87 -27.63
N PRO A 203 8.41 9.76 -27.73
CA PRO A 203 6.96 9.86 -27.87
C PRO A 203 6.26 10.26 -26.57
N TRP A 204 6.87 9.96 -25.41
CA TRP A 204 6.24 10.10 -24.10
C TRP A 204 6.34 11.53 -23.53
N ALA A 205 7.52 12.16 -23.62
CA ALA A 205 7.73 13.52 -23.11
C ALA A 205 6.98 14.62 -23.91
N TRP A 206 6.64 14.37 -25.18
CA TRP A 206 5.94 15.34 -26.03
C TRP A 206 4.44 15.41 -25.79
N SER A 207 3.84 14.38 -25.19
CA SER A 207 2.39 14.32 -24.94
C SER A 207 1.97 14.90 -23.58
N ARG A 208 2.92 15.26 -22.70
CA ARG A 208 2.64 15.70 -21.33
C ARG A 208 3.33 17.04 -20.99
N PRO A 209 2.58 18.17 -20.97
CA PRO A 209 3.14 19.52 -20.76
C PRO A 209 3.96 19.68 -19.47
N TRP A 210 3.60 18.97 -18.41
CA TRP A 210 4.27 19.04 -17.10
C TRP A 210 5.69 18.45 -17.10
N ALA A 211 6.04 17.62 -18.09
CA ALA A 211 7.41 17.11 -18.23
C ALA A 211 8.39 18.22 -18.65
N TRP A 212 7.92 19.23 -19.38
CA TRP A 212 8.75 20.37 -19.82
C TRP A 212 9.06 21.35 -18.69
N ASP A 213 8.12 21.58 -17.78
CA ASP A 213 8.32 22.46 -16.63
C ASP A 213 9.36 21.89 -15.67
N GLY A 214 9.36 20.57 -15.44
CA GLY A 214 10.41 19.88 -14.68
C GLY A 214 11.78 20.00 -15.34
N LEU A 215 11.88 19.70 -16.64
CA LEU A 215 13.13 19.81 -17.41
C LEU A 215 13.74 21.22 -17.35
N ARG A 216 12.91 22.27 -17.44
CA ARG A 216 13.38 23.66 -17.29
C ARG A 216 13.81 23.99 -15.86
N ALA A 217 13.16 23.38 -14.86
CA ALA A 217 13.48 23.53 -13.45
C ALA A 217 14.66 22.63 -12.98
N GLY A 218 15.22 21.81 -13.86
CA GLY A 218 16.38 20.95 -13.57
C GLY A 218 16.06 19.64 -12.88
N TRP A 219 14.80 19.21 -12.82
CA TRP A 219 14.42 17.92 -12.26
C TRP A 219 13.48 17.14 -13.19
N VAL A 220 13.51 15.82 -13.10
CA VAL A 220 12.59 14.93 -13.83
C VAL A 220 11.84 14.06 -12.83
N GLU A 221 10.53 13.96 -13.02
CA GLU A 221 9.66 12.99 -12.35
C GLU A 221 9.20 11.98 -13.39
N LEU A 222 9.68 10.74 -13.27
CA LEU A 222 9.18 9.60 -14.04
C LEU A 222 8.21 8.83 -13.16
N ARG A 223 7.01 8.57 -13.70
CA ARG A 223 6.02 7.71 -13.06
C ARG A 223 5.98 6.41 -13.82
N LEU A 224 6.36 5.32 -13.15
CA LEU A 224 6.41 4.00 -13.73
C LEU A 224 5.29 3.16 -13.11
N GLU A 225 4.53 2.43 -13.93
CA GLU A 225 3.68 1.38 -13.40
C GLU A 225 4.54 0.12 -13.20
N VAL A 226 4.76 -0.23 -11.94
CA VAL A 226 5.47 -1.46 -11.58
C VAL A 226 4.43 -2.53 -11.34
N VAL A 227 4.46 -3.55 -12.18
CA VAL A 227 3.67 -4.76 -11.99
C VAL A 227 4.57 -5.81 -11.34
N GLU A 228 4.23 -6.22 -10.13
CA GLU A 228 4.92 -7.30 -9.44
C GLU A 228 4.03 -8.53 -9.41
N GLU A 229 4.54 -9.61 -10.00
CA GLU A 229 3.91 -10.93 -10.00
C GLU A 229 4.65 -11.82 -9.00
N ARG A 230 3.90 -12.43 -8.08
CA ARG A 230 4.46 -13.36 -7.10
C ARG A 230 3.74 -14.70 -7.21
N ALA A 231 4.48 -15.79 -7.06
CA ALA A 231 3.93 -17.13 -7.01
C ALA A 231 4.43 -17.85 -5.76
N VAL A 232 3.50 -18.44 -5.01
CA VAL A 232 3.78 -19.31 -3.86
C VAL A 232 3.35 -20.71 -4.24
N VAL A 233 4.24 -21.69 -4.06
CA VAL A 233 3.92 -23.10 -4.35
C VAL A 233 3.80 -23.85 -3.04
N PHE A 234 2.66 -24.51 -2.83
CA PHE A 234 2.40 -25.38 -1.70
C PHE A 234 2.60 -26.85 -2.10
N GLY A 235 3.26 -27.59 -1.22
CA GLY A 235 3.33 -29.04 -1.32
C GLY A 235 2.02 -29.73 -0.90
N PRO A 236 1.98 -31.06 -0.99
CA PRO A 236 0.81 -31.85 -0.59
C PRO A 236 0.49 -31.71 0.90
N ASP A 237 1.51 -31.41 1.71
CA ASP A 237 1.42 -31.12 3.15
C ASP A 237 0.83 -29.72 3.46
N GLY A 238 0.46 -28.95 2.43
CA GLY A 238 -0.10 -27.62 2.58
C GLY A 238 0.90 -26.57 3.06
N ARG A 239 2.20 -26.84 2.91
CA ARG A 239 3.30 -25.93 3.28
C ARG A 239 4.02 -25.40 2.05
N VAL A 240 4.51 -24.16 2.15
CA VAL A 240 5.29 -23.51 1.09
C VAL A 240 6.55 -24.32 0.81
N ARG A 241 6.76 -24.66 -0.47
CA ARG A 241 7.93 -25.36 -0.99
C ARG A 241 8.80 -24.48 -1.88
N ASP A 242 8.18 -23.56 -2.63
CA ASP A 242 8.86 -22.65 -3.53
C ASP A 242 8.19 -21.26 -3.50
N LEU A 243 8.99 -20.23 -3.75
CA LEU A 243 8.56 -18.84 -3.86
C LEU A 243 9.25 -18.18 -5.03
N ARG A 244 8.46 -17.58 -5.93
CA ARG A 244 8.96 -16.84 -7.09
C ARG A 244 8.42 -15.42 -7.07
N VAL A 245 9.28 -14.46 -7.35
CA VAL A 245 8.92 -13.05 -7.49
C VAL A 245 9.49 -12.56 -8.81
N ARG A 246 8.62 -12.02 -9.66
CA ARG A 246 8.98 -11.42 -10.95
C ARG A 246 8.49 -9.98 -10.94
N ARG A 247 9.42 -9.04 -11.11
CA ARG A 247 9.11 -7.61 -11.27
C ARG A 247 9.10 -7.30 -12.76
N LEU A 248 8.00 -6.73 -13.23
CA LEU A 248 7.82 -6.23 -14.59
C LEU A 248 7.67 -4.71 -14.50
N LEU A 249 8.43 -3.99 -15.33
CA LEU A 249 8.21 -2.57 -15.56
C LEU A 249 7.26 -2.47 -16.75
N ASP A 250 6.13 -1.80 -16.57
CA ASP A 250 5.20 -1.51 -17.66
C ASP A 250 5.30 -0.01 -17.99
N ASP A 251 5.42 0.30 -19.29
CA ASP A 251 5.46 1.68 -19.76
C ASP A 251 4.01 2.20 -19.80
N ALA A 252 3.59 2.88 -18.72
CA ALA A 252 2.25 3.47 -18.58
C ALA A 252 2.02 4.74 -19.41
#